data_AF-A0A943YHA9-F1
#
_entry.id   AF-A0A943YHA9-F1
#
_cell.length_a   1.000
_cell.length_b   1.000
_cell.length_c   1.000
_cell.angle_alpha   90.00
_cell.angle_beta   90.00
_cell.angle_gamma   90.00
#
_symmetry.space_group_name_H-M   'P 1'
#
loop_
_entity.id
_entity.type
_entity.pdbx_description
1 polymer ?
#
loop_
_entity_poly.entity_id
_entity_poly.type
_entity_poly.pdbx_seq_one_letter_code
_entity_poly.pdbx_strand_id
1 'polypeptide(L)'
;MEGNNSLQLFEDQPIRSAWDAEKGEWYFSVVDVVAALTGSRDPAAYWRKLKQRLRDEGNETVTNCHGLKMTAADGKKRVTDVADTEQLLRIIQSIPSPKAEPFKLWLARVGRERIDETIDPEQAIDRALET
;
A
#
# COMPACT_ATOMS: atom_id res chain seq x y z
N MET A 1 4.62 16.86 -1.27
CA MET A 1 4.44 15.60 -2.02
C MET A 1 3.16 15.68 -2.84
N GLU A 2 3.27 16.10 -4.10
CA GLU A 2 2.25 15.79 -5.10
C GLU A 2 2.55 14.38 -5.61
N GLY A 3 2.05 13.37 -4.91
CA GLY A 3 2.22 11.98 -5.33
C GLY A 3 1.37 11.71 -6.57
N ASN A 4 1.96 11.10 -7.59
CA ASN A 4 1.20 10.57 -8.72
C ASN A 4 0.37 9.38 -8.21
N ASN A 5 -0.92 9.63 -7.95
CA ASN A 5 -1.85 8.59 -7.52
C ASN A 5 -1.90 7.50 -8.60
N SER A 6 -1.54 6.27 -8.23
CA SER A 6 -1.68 5.08 -9.04
C SER A 6 -2.60 4.08 -8.36
N LEU A 7 -3.09 3.13 -9.15
CA LEU A 7 -3.92 2.04 -8.67
C LEU A 7 -3.20 0.74 -9.00
N GLN A 8 -3.01 -0.10 -7.99
CA GLN A 8 -2.44 -1.43 -8.17
C GLN A 8 -3.45 -2.49 -7.76
N LEU A 9 -3.31 -3.71 -8.28
CA LEU A 9 -4.26 -4.80 -8.05
C LEU A 9 -3.59 -5.93 -7.27
N PHE A 10 -4.20 -6.32 -6.16
CA PHE A 10 -3.88 -7.54 -5.43
C PHE A 10 -5.12 -8.43 -5.40
N GLU A 11 -5.09 -9.62 -6.03
CA GLU A 11 -6.25 -10.52 -6.13
C GLU A 11 -7.55 -9.80 -6.55
N ASP A 12 -7.47 -8.99 -7.62
CA ASP A 12 -8.56 -8.14 -8.13
C ASP A 12 -9.05 -7.03 -7.17
N GLN A 13 -8.40 -6.88 -6.01
CA GLN A 13 -8.68 -5.82 -5.07
C GLN A 13 -7.79 -4.59 -5.35
N PRO A 14 -8.41 -3.42 -5.60
CA PRO A 14 -7.66 -2.20 -5.85
C PRO A 14 -6.99 -1.68 -4.58
N ILE A 15 -5.67 -1.47 -4.66
CA ILE A 15 -4.85 -0.82 -3.67
C ILE A 15 -4.43 0.54 -4.21
N ARG A 16 -4.91 1.62 -3.59
CA ARG A 16 -4.48 2.98 -3.95
C ARG A 16 -3.04 3.17 -3.51
N SER A 17 -2.20 3.61 -4.43
CA SER A 17 -0.80 3.93 -4.18
C SER A 17 -0.44 5.30 -4.72
N ALA A 18 0.70 5.82 -4.29
CA ALA A 18 1.28 7.04 -4.81
C ALA A 18 2.79 6.89 -4.86
N TRP A 19 3.38 7.30 -5.98
CA TRP A 19 4.83 7.32 -6.13
C TRP A 19 5.37 8.64 -5.58
N ASP A 20 6.38 8.56 -4.73
CA ASP A 20 7.20 9.69 -4.32
C ASP A 20 8.50 9.67 -5.12
N ALA A 21 8.60 10.58 -6.09
CA ALA A 21 9.75 10.67 -6.97
C ALA A 21 11.00 11.24 -6.27
N GLU A 22 10.85 11.99 -5.19
CA GLU A 22 11.99 12.57 -4.45
C GLU A 22 12.70 11.48 -3.64
N LYS A 23 11.92 10.57 -3.05
CA LYS A 23 12.45 9.45 -2.26
C LYS A 23 12.69 8.18 -3.08
N GLY A 24 12.05 8.06 -4.24
CA GLY A 24 12.06 6.83 -5.01
C GLY A 24 11.28 5.70 -4.34
N GLU A 25 10.19 6.04 -3.65
CA GLU A 25 9.43 5.10 -2.82
C GLU A 25 7.93 5.09 -3.16
N TRP A 26 7.30 3.93 -3.00
CA TRP A 26 5.86 3.78 -3.06
C TRP A 26 5.21 4.00 -1.70
N TYR A 27 4.12 4.75 -1.70
CA TYR A 27 3.18 4.84 -0.58
C TYR A 27 1.88 4.12 -0.92
N PHE A 28 1.36 3.32 0.00
CA PHE A 28 0.12 2.55 -0.17
C PHE A 28 -0.92 2.95 0.86
N SER A 29 -2.20 2.98 0.46
CA SER A 29 -3.33 3.19 1.37
C SER A 29 -3.42 2.06 2.38
N VAL A 30 -3.22 2.36 3.67
CA VAL A 30 -3.28 1.35 4.74
C VAL A 30 -4.67 0.74 4.85
N VAL A 31 -5.72 1.53 4.62
CA VAL A 31 -7.11 1.05 4.69
C VAL A 31 -7.40 0.03 3.58
N ASP A 32 -6.86 0.23 2.38
CA ASP A 32 -7.07 -0.69 1.26
C ASP A 32 -6.34 -2.01 1.51
N VAL A 33 -5.13 -1.94 2.08
CA VAL A 33 -4.35 -3.12 2.49
C VAL A 33 -5.06 -3.89 3.60
N VAL A 34 -5.59 -3.20 4.61
CA VAL A 34 -6.41 -3.82 5.66
C VAL A 34 -7.64 -4.50 5.06
N ALA A 35 -8.33 -3.84 4.12
CA ALA A 35 -9.48 -4.43 3.43
C ALA A 35 -9.07 -5.71 2.70
N ALA A 36 -7.94 -5.68 1.99
CA ALA A 36 -7.47 -6.81 1.21
C ALA A 36 -7.08 -8.02 2.08
N LEU A 37 -6.41 -7.77 3.20
CA LEU A 37 -5.97 -8.82 4.10
C LEU A 37 -7.10 -9.39 4.95
N THR A 38 -8.06 -8.57 5.38
CA THR A 38 -9.05 -8.98 6.39
C THR A 38 -10.42 -9.29 5.81
N GLY A 39 -10.74 -8.79 4.61
CA GLY A 39 -12.12 -8.82 4.09
C GLY A 39 -13.12 -8.04 4.96
N SER A 40 -12.64 -7.15 5.84
CA SER A 40 -13.50 -6.38 6.75
C SER A 40 -14.49 -5.53 5.97
N ARG A 41 -15.75 -5.52 6.44
CA ARG A 41 -16.80 -4.62 5.94
C ARG A 41 -16.52 -3.15 6.27
N ASP A 42 -15.73 -2.89 7.31
CA ASP A 42 -15.28 -1.57 7.71
C ASP A 42 -13.76 -1.61 8.01
N PRO A 43 -12.91 -1.54 6.97
CA PRO A 43 -11.46 -1.60 7.12
C PRO A 43 -10.90 -0.37 7.84
N ALA A 44 -11.58 0.78 7.78
CA ALA A 44 -11.17 1.99 8.48
C ALA A 44 -11.34 1.83 10.01
N ALA A 45 -12.47 1.28 10.45
CA ALA A 45 -12.67 0.97 11.86
C ALA A 45 -11.71 -0.11 12.36
N TYR A 46 -11.44 -1.14 11.54
CA TYR A 46 -10.43 -2.16 11.85
C TYR A 46 -9.06 -1.50 12.06
N TRP A 47 -8.62 -0.67 11.11
CA TRP A 47 -7.36 0.04 11.19
C TRP A 47 -7.27 0.94 12.43
N ARG A 48 -8.34 1.66 12.76
CA ARG A 48 -8.36 2.54 13.95
C ARG A 48 -8.15 1.75 15.25
N LYS A 49 -8.77 0.57 15.37
CA LYS A 49 -8.58 -0.33 16.52
C LYS A 49 -7.18 -0.95 16.55
N LEU A 50 -6.67 -1.39 15.40
CA LEU A 50 -5.32 -1.92 15.30
C LEU A 50 -4.28 -0.87 15.71
N LYS A 51 -4.41 0.36 15.17
CA LYS A 51 -3.54 1.49 15.52
C LYS A 51 -3.59 1.80 17.01
N GLN A 52 -4.77 1.77 17.64
CA GLN A 52 -4.89 1.97 19.08
C GLN A 52 -4.13 0.90 19.86
N ARG A 53 -4.38 -0.39 19.57
CA ARG A 53 -3.69 -1.50 20.23
C ARG A 53 -2.16 -1.40 20.10
N LEU A 54 -1.67 -1.09 18.90
CA LEU A 54 -0.23 -0.94 18.65
C LEU A 54 0.39 0.23 19.43
N ARG A 55 -0.36 1.33 19.66
CA ARG A 55 0.09 2.42 20.53
C ARG A 55 0.16 1.99 21.99
N ASP A 56 -0.85 1.25 22.44
CA ASP A 56 -0.90 0.74 23.81
C ASP A 56 0.24 -0.26 24.10
N GLU A 57 0.69 -1.00 23.08
CA GLU A 57 1.86 -1.89 23.12
C GLU A 57 3.22 -1.14 22.98
N GLY A 58 3.22 0.18 22.79
CA GLY A 58 4.43 1.00 22.62
C GLY A 58 5.05 0.95 21.21
N ASN A 59 4.34 0.42 20.21
CA ASN A 59 4.84 0.29 18.84
C ASN A 59 4.57 1.55 18.00
N GLU A 60 5.22 2.65 18.37
CA GLU A 60 5.01 3.96 17.73
C GLU A 60 5.40 3.97 16.25
N THR A 61 6.43 3.21 15.86
CA THR A 61 6.94 3.15 14.48
C THR A 61 5.91 2.69 13.44
N VAL A 62 4.93 1.89 13.85
CA VAL A 62 3.88 1.35 12.98
C VAL A 62 2.69 2.30 12.87
N THR A 63 2.54 3.24 13.80
CA THR A 63 1.34 4.09 13.91
C THR A 63 1.52 5.51 13.41
N ASN A 64 2.75 5.89 13.07
CA ASN A 64 3.11 7.16 12.43
C ASN A 64 3.04 7.06 10.89
N CYS A 65 1.86 6.75 10.37
CA CYS A 65 1.61 6.76 8.93
C CYS A 65 1.56 8.19 8.41
N HIS A 66 1.97 8.38 7.16
CA HIS A 66 1.84 9.65 6.48
C HIS A 66 0.38 9.88 6.07
N GLY A 67 -0.09 11.13 6.08
CA GLY A 67 -1.41 11.48 5.56
C GLY A 67 -1.32 12.00 4.13
N LEU A 68 -1.84 11.25 3.16
CA LEU A 68 -1.86 11.68 1.75
C LEU A 68 -3.30 11.88 1.26
N LYS A 69 -3.52 12.92 0.45
CA LYS A 69 -4.82 13.14 -0.21
C LYS A 69 -4.98 12.17 -1.38
N MET A 70 -5.77 11.13 -1.16
CA MET A 70 -6.11 10.13 -2.18
C MET A 70 -7.58 10.28 -2.60
N THR A 71 -7.88 9.93 -3.85
CA THR A 71 -9.27 9.83 -4.34
C THR A 71 -9.91 8.58 -3.72
N ALA A 72 -11.05 8.74 -3.05
CA ALA A 72 -11.84 7.63 -2.54
C ALA A 72 -12.79 7.08 -3.62
N ALA A 73 -13.45 5.95 -3.33
CA ALA A 73 -14.39 5.33 -4.27
C ALA A 73 -15.58 6.23 -4.66
N ASP A 74 -15.92 7.22 -3.82
CA ASP A 74 -16.95 8.23 -4.09
C ASP A 74 -16.44 9.39 -4.98
N GLY A 75 -15.21 9.31 -5.50
CA GLY A 75 -14.56 10.35 -6.30
C GLY A 75 -14.04 11.55 -5.49
N LYS A 76 -14.25 11.59 -4.17
CA LYS A 76 -13.79 12.71 -3.33
C LYS A 76 -12.37 12.47 -2.85
N LYS A 77 -11.54 13.53 -2.85
CA LYS A 77 -10.20 13.48 -2.24
C LYS A 77 -10.32 13.54 -0.72
N ARG A 78 -9.71 12.58 -0.02
CA ARG A 78 -9.64 12.51 1.44
C ARG A 78 -8.21 12.26 1.89
N VAL A 79 -7.84 12.82 3.03
CA VAL A 79 -6.58 12.45 3.69
C VAL A 79 -6.73 11.00 4.16
N THR A 80 -5.85 10.15 3.68
CA THR A 80 -5.79 8.72 3.97
C THR A 80 -4.44 8.42 4.60
N ASP A 81 -4.42 7.54 5.60
CA ASP A 81 -3.18 7.00 6.13
C ASP A 81 -2.49 6.15 5.05
N VAL A 82 -1.27 6.52 4.73
CA VAL A 82 -0.41 5.80 3.79
C VAL A 82 0.87 5.35 4.46
N ALA A 83 1.40 4.23 3.97
CA ALA A 83 2.62 3.62 4.47
C ALA A 83 3.53 3.23 3.31
N ASP A 84 4.83 3.39 3.50
CA ASP A 84 5.84 2.81 2.61
C ASP A 84 5.93 1.28 2.79
N THR A 85 6.74 0.63 1.95
CA THR A 85 6.93 -0.83 1.98
C THR A 85 7.36 -1.35 3.36
N GLU A 86 8.31 -0.69 4.03
CA GLU A 86 8.81 -1.15 5.33
C GLU A 86 7.72 -1.05 6.40
N GLN A 87 7.05 0.11 6.46
CA GLN A 87 5.94 0.35 7.36
C GLN A 87 4.80 -0.67 7.12
N LEU A 88 4.49 -0.96 5.86
CA LEU A 88 3.47 -1.93 5.49
C LEU A 88 3.81 -3.34 5.97
N LEU A 89 5.07 -3.78 5.80
CA LEU A 89 5.52 -5.09 6.26
C LEU A 89 5.37 -5.25 7.78
N ARG A 90 5.59 -4.18 8.56
CA ARG A 90 5.35 -4.19 10.01
C ARG A 90 3.86 -4.23 10.36
N ILE A 91 3.02 -3.48 9.64
CA ILE A 91 1.55 -3.51 9.81
C ILE A 91 1.03 -4.93 9.53
N ILE A 92 1.48 -5.55 8.44
CA ILE A 92 1.05 -6.90 8.02
C ILE A 92 1.33 -7.94 9.11
N GLN A 93 2.48 -7.85 9.81
CA GLN A 93 2.80 -8.75 10.92
C GLN A 93 1.77 -8.70 12.06
N SER A 94 1.05 -7.58 12.20
CA SER A 94 0.06 -7.36 13.26
C SER A 94 -1.37 -7.75 12.85
N ILE A 95 -1.58 -8.16 11.59
CA ILE A 95 -2.87 -8.57 11.02
C ILE A 95 -2.87 -10.09 10.83
N PRO A 96 -3.63 -10.86 11.64
CA PRO A 96 -3.76 -12.29 11.42
C PRO A 96 -4.59 -12.52 10.15
N SER A 97 -3.94 -12.90 9.06
CA SER A 97 -4.58 -13.19 7.78
C SER A 97 -3.84 -14.27 7.00
N PRO A 98 -4.55 -15.25 6.39
CA PRO A 98 -3.92 -16.20 5.46
C PRO A 98 -3.40 -15.52 4.19
N LYS A 99 -3.85 -14.29 3.90
CA LYS A 99 -3.41 -13.50 2.74
C LYS A 99 -2.12 -12.71 3.00
N ALA A 100 -1.60 -12.70 4.22
CA ALA A 100 -0.41 -11.94 4.57
C ALA A 100 0.82 -12.35 3.75
N GLU A 101 1.05 -13.67 3.57
CA GLU A 101 2.19 -14.16 2.78
C GLU A 101 2.05 -13.82 1.28
N PRO A 102 0.93 -14.14 0.61
CA PRO A 102 0.67 -13.69 -0.76
C PRO A 102 0.86 -12.18 -0.95
N PHE A 103 0.38 -11.38 0.01
CA PHE A 103 0.48 -9.92 -0.06
C PHE A 103 1.94 -9.43 0.01
N LYS A 104 2.78 -10.03 0.86
CA LYS A 104 4.22 -9.69 0.92
C LYS A 104 4.93 -10.02 -0.39
N LEU A 105 4.61 -11.16 -1.01
CA LEU A 105 5.17 -11.54 -2.31
C LEU A 105 4.74 -10.57 -3.40
N TRP A 106 3.47 -10.16 -3.40
CA TRP A 106 2.96 -9.13 -4.30
C TRP A 106 3.69 -7.79 -4.12
N LEU A 107 3.86 -7.33 -2.89
CA LEU A 107 4.57 -6.08 -2.58
C LEU A 107 6.03 -6.10 -3.09
N ALA A 108 6.70 -7.25 -2.99
CA ALA A 108 8.04 -7.43 -3.54
C ALA A 108 8.09 -7.37 -5.07
N ARG A 109 7.05 -7.86 -5.76
CA ARG A 109 6.93 -7.76 -7.24
C ARG A 109 6.72 -6.32 -7.68
N VAL A 110 5.78 -5.62 -7.03
CA VAL A 110 5.50 -4.20 -7.26
C VAL A 110 6.76 -3.34 -7.11
N GLY A 111 7.56 -3.61 -6.08
CA GLY A 111 8.84 -2.91 -5.88
C GLY A 111 9.86 -3.22 -6.98
N ARG A 112 9.89 -4.46 -7.48
CA ARG A 112 10.83 -4.89 -8.53
C ARG A 112 10.51 -4.32 -9.91
N GLU A 113 9.25 -4.31 -10.31
CA GLU A 113 8.82 -3.81 -11.63
C GLU A 113 9.33 -2.37 -11.89
N ARG A 114 9.47 -1.56 -10.84
CA ARG A 114 10.00 -0.20 -10.94
C ARG A 114 11.53 -0.12 -11.09
N ILE A 115 12.27 -1.04 -10.46
CA ILE A 115 13.72 -1.14 -10.63
C ILE A 115 14.04 -1.48 -12.08
N ASP A 116 13.33 -2.45 -12.64
CA ASP A 116 13.52 -2.89 -14.02
C ASP A 116 13.16 -1.76 -15.02
N GLU A 117 12.06 -1.02 -14.81
CA GLU A 117 11.70 0.16 -15.63
C GLU A 117 12.71 1.32 -15.56
N THR A 118 13.43 1.48 -14.43
CA THR A 118 14.40 2.57 -14.24
C THR A 118 15.78 2.20 -14.79
N ILE A 119 16.13 0.91 -14.79
CA ILE A 119 17.43 0.41 -15.23
C ILE A 119 17.45 0.08 -16.72
N ASP A 120 16.33 -0.33 -17.31
CA ASP A 120 16.27 -0.73 -18.72
C ASP A 120 14.91 -0.39 -19.37
N PRO A 121 14.72 0.84 -19.91
CA PRO A 121 13.45 1.26 -20.50
C PRO A 121 13.04 0.44 -21.74
N GLU A 122 13.94 -0.34 -22.34
CA GLU A 122 13.62 -1.22 -23.48
C GLU A 122 12.74 -2.41 -23.07
N GLN A 123 12.92 -2.98 -21.87
CA GLN A 123 12.11 -4.12 -21.40
C GLN A 123 10.65 -3.75 -21.06
N ALA A 124 10.39 -2.47 -20.73
CA ALA A 124 9.04 -1.98 -20.50
C ALA A 124 8.20 -1.98 -21.79
N ILE A 125 8.84 -1.83 -22.95
CA ILE A 125 8.20 -1.84 -24.27
C ILE A 125 7.79 -3.27 -24.65
N ASP A 126 8.66 -4.26 -24.41
CA ASP A 126 8.37 -5.66 -24.72
C ASP A 126 7.16 -6.19 -23.92
N ARG A 127 7.01 -5.79 -22.66
CA ARG A 127 5.86 -6.19 -21.82
C ARG A 127 4.53 -5.57 -22.27
N ALA A 128 4.56 -4.39 -22.88
CA ALA A 128 3.37 -3.75 -23.45
C ALA A 128 2.92 -4.38 -24.78
N LEU A 129 3.80 -5.15 -25.43
CA LEU A 129 3.52 -5.87 -26.68
C LEU A 129 3.04 -7.31 -26.45
N GLU A 130 3.21 -7.87 -25.25
CA GLU A 130 2.77 -9.23 -24.86
C GLU A 130 1.34 -9.32 -24.29
N THR A 131 0.61 -8.20 -24.16
CA THR A 131 -0.81 -8.15 -23.75
C THR A 131 -1.74 -7.77 -24.89
#